data_AF-A0A2H0PHV8-F1
#
_entry.id   AF-A0A2H0PHV8-F1
#
_cell.length_a   1.000
_cell.length_b   1.000
_cell.length_c   1.000
_cell.angle_alpha   90.00
_cell.angle_beta   90.00
_cell.angle_gamma   90.00
#
_symmetry.space_group_name_H-M   'P 1'
#
loop_
_entity.id
_entity.type
_entity.pdbx_description
1 polymer ?
#
loop_
_entity_poly.entity_id
_entity_poly.type
_entity_poly.pdbx_seq_one_letter_code
_entity_poly.pdbx_strand_id
1 'polypeptide(L)'
;MKNPIQKLFIMLMLLTAASAAQATTNATSTTVTVYKAYFSASPLCTAPFQVADFGSTGRAVDMVAGGSFGSVTTVAAGTYECVIMKMSDQVTFVPEATDGACTAGSSTTIDVCKDYGSGAPTTQDPETGTTSTCTGSISTNSTDTVFLYLSTSATTTSGASTNNPFLPPTSSDFAATAFKMNGSVVFSSTTTGTFVFNTTGKIDGVTTGSCDMNPPDFGFRL
;
A
#
# COMPACT_ATOMS: atom_id res chain seq x y z
N MET A 1 22.79 -22.74 -74.40
CA MET A 1 22.45 -21.34 -74.08
C MET A 1 21.89 -21.30 -72.66
N LYS A 2 22.44 -20.44 -71.80
CA LYS A 2 22.03 -20.19 -70.40
C LYS A 2 20.66 -19.50 -70.36
N ASN A 3 19.79 -19.85 -69.40
CA ASN A 3 19.21 -18.85 -68.49
C ASN A 3 18.53 -19.43 -67.22
N PRO A 4 18.74 -18.81 -66.03
CA PRO A 4 18.18 -19.21 -64.73
C PRO A 4 17.09 -18.24 -64.21
N ILE A 5 15.99 -18.74 -63.62
CA ILE A 5 14.96 -17.96 -62.89
C ILE A 5 14.41 -18.92 -61.82
N GLN A 6 14.86 -18.92 -60.56
CA GLN A 6 14.75 -17.93 -59.48
C GLN A 6 13.30 -17.63 -59.05
N LYS A 7 13.07 -17.79 -57.73
CA LYS A 7 11.94 -17.30 -56.91
C LYS A 7 10.71 -18.22 -56.95
N LEU A 8 10.07 -18.60 -55.84
CA LEU A 8 9.86 -17.89 -54.59
C LEU A 8 9.38 -18.90 -53.52
N PHE A 9 10.24 -19.24 -52.56
CA PHE A 9 9.79 -19.88 -51.32
C PHE A 9 9.19 -18.78 -50.44
N ILE A 10 7.87 -18.71 -50.35
CA ILE A 10 7.16 -17.87 -49.37
C ILE A 10 7.24 -18.60 -48.04
N MET A 11 8.30 -18.30 -47.28
CA MET A 11 8.41 -18.65 -45.87
C MET A 11 7.51 -17.66 -45.11
N LEU A 12 6.30 -18.11 -44.78
CA LEU A 12 5.36 -17.41 -43.91
C LEU A 12 5.96 -17.40 -42.49
N MET A 13 6.68 -16.34 -42.14
CA MET A 13 7.05 -16.05 -40.75
C MET A 13 5.76 -15.81 -39.97
N LEU A 14 5.33 -16.80 -39.18
CA LEU A 14 4.40 -16.57 -38.08
C LEU A 14 5.10 -15.63 -37.08
N LEU A 15 4.72 -14.36 -37.12
CA LEU A 15 5.05 -13.39 -36.10
C LEU A 15 4.21 -13.75 -34.86
N THR A 16 4.71 -14.65 -34.02
CA THR A 16 4.16 -14.81 -32.67
C THR A 16 4.48 -13.53 -31.91
N ALA A 17 3.49 -12.65 -31.76
CA ALA A 17 3.57 -11.55 -30.81
C ALA A 17 3.76 -12.17 -29.43
N ALA A 18 5.01 -12.20 -28.95
CA ALA A 18 5.27 -12.42 -27.54
C ALA A 18 4.63 -11.22 -26.83
N SER A 19 3.50 -11.44 -26.17
CA SER A 19 3.00 -10.53 -25.16
C SER A 19 4.10 -10.42 -24.12
N ALA A 20 4.83 -9.31 -24.13
CA ALA A 20 5.75 -8.98 -23.05
C ALA A 20 4.92 -9.05 -21.75
N ALA A 21 5.35 -9.88 -20.80
CA ALA A 21 4.84 -9.76 -19.44
C ALA A 21 5.20 -8.35 -18.98
N GLN A 22 4.19 -7.50 -18.80
CA GLN A 22 4.37 -6.09 -18.49
C GLN A 22 4.75 -5.95 -17.02
N ALA A 23 5.81 -5.19 -16.77
CA ALA A 23 6.48 -5.15 -15.48
C ALA A 23 5.92 -4.01 -14.65
N THR A 24 5.39 -4.32 -13.46
CA THR A 24 5.17 -3.31 -12.45
C THR A 24 6.49 -2.59 -12.14
N THR A 25 6.41 -1.27 -11.92
CA THR A 25 7.59 -0.43 -11.66
C THR A 25 7.66 0.01 -10.21
N ASN A 26 8.79 0.59 -9.81
CA ASN A 26 9.01 1.13 -8.47
C ASN A 26 8.60 2.60 -8.41
N ALA A 27 8.36 3.08 -7.18
CA ALA A 27 8.24 4.50 -6.90
C ALA A 27 9.61 5.07 -6.50
N THR A 28 9.95 6.28 -6.97
CA THR A 28 11.08 7.05 -6.45
C THR A 28 10.73 7.77 -5.14
N SER A 29 9.44 8.07 -4.93
CA SER A 29 8.89 8.54 -3.66
C SER A 29 7.46 8.06 -3.47
N THR A 30 7.04 7.90 -2.22
CA THR A 30 5.65 7.61 -1.87
C THR A 30 5.31 8.33 -0.58
N THR A 31 4.59 9.44 -0.71
CA THR A 31 4.23 10.32 0.37
C THR A 31 2.84 10.00 0.88
N VAL A 32 2.76 9.79 2.20
CA VAL A 32 1.51 9.63 2.95
C VAL A 32 1.49 10.62 4.11
N THR A 33 0.37 11.28 4.34
CA THR A 33 0.17 12.10 5.55
C THR A 33 -0.28 11.20 6.69
N VAL A 34 0.54 11.10 7.73
CA VAL A 34 0.24 10.31 8.94
C VAL A 34 -0.10 11.26 10.09
N TYR A 35 -1.16 10.96 10.82
CA TYR A 35 -1.62 11.72 11.99
C TYR A 35 -1.21 11.05 13.30
N LYS A 36 -1.38 9.73 13.40
CA LYS A 36 -1.06 8.95 14.59
C LYS A 36 -0.61 7.55 14.22
N ALA A 37 0.17 6.93 15.09
CA ALA A 37 0.50 5.51 15.00
C ALA A 37 0.30 4.82 16.34
N TYR A 38 -0.10 3.56 16.29
CA TYR A 38 -0.35 2.72 17.46
C TYR A 38 0.27 1.34 17.25
N PHE A 39 0.70 0.72 18.35
CA PHE A 39 1.08 -0.69 18.36
C PHE A 39 0.17 -1.49 19.27
N SER A 40 0.03 -2.78 18.98
CA SER A 40 -0.58 -3.75 19.87
C SER A 40 0.25 -5.03 19.91
N ALA A 41 0.35 -5.62 21.10
CA ALA A 41 0.88 -6.96 21.29
C ALA A 41 -0.08 -8.05 20.80
N SER A 42 -1.34 -7.70 20.57
CA SER A 42 -2.37 -8.60 20.06
C SER A 42 -2.35 -8.64 18.53
N PRO A 43 -2.44 -9.84 17.92
CA PRO A 43 -2.55 -9.94 16.47
C PRO A 43 -3.93 -9.47 15.99
N LEU A 44 -4.92 -9.39 16.89
CA LEU A 44 -6.25 -8.83 16.58
C LEU A 44 -6.31 -7.31 16.73
N CYS A 45 -5.16 -6.65 16.90
CA CYS A 45 -5.08 -5.20 17.09
C CYS A 45 -5.88 -4.70 18.31
N THR A 46 -6.15 -5.55 19.30
CA THR A 46 -6.90 -5.19 20.49
C THR A 46 -6.02 -4.47 21.51
N ALA A 47 -6.62 -3.56 22.29
CA ALA A 47 -5.93 -2.73 23.29
C ALA A 47 -4.62 -2.07 22.75
N PRO A 48 -4.67 -1.38 21.60
CA PRO A 48 -3.49 -0.72 21.08
C PRO A 48 -3.11 0.49 21.96
N PHE A 49 -1.84 0.84 21.96
CA PHE A 49 -1.34 2.05 22.61
C PHE A 49 -0.66 2.96 21.58
N GLN A 50 -0.82 4.26 21.76
CA GLN A 50 -0.30 5.28 20.86
C GLN A 50 1.23 5.39 20.99
N VAL A 51 1.93 5.35 19.86
CA VAL A 51 3.40 5.50 19.77
C VAL A 51 3.83 6.78 19.07
N ALA A 52 2.93 7.40 18.28
CA ALA A 52 3.19 8.68 17.65
C ALA A 52 1.90 9.52 17.52
N ASP A 53 2.05 10.84 17.62
CA ASP A 53 0.99 11.83 17.41
C ASP A 53 1.59 13.08 16.74
N PHE A 54 1.11 13.39 15.53
CA PHE A 54 1.52 14.54 14.73
C PHE A 54 0.44 15.62 14.69
N GLY A 55 -0.57 15.53 15.56
CA GLY A 55 -1.67 16.48 15.62
C GLY A 55 -2.60 16.43 14.41
N SER A 56 -3.48 17.42 14.31
CA SER A 56 -4.54 17.48 13.30
C SER A 56 -4.05 17.79 11.89
N THR A 57 -2.88 18.39 11.74
CA THR A 57 -2.26 18.65 10.42
C THR A 57 -1.60 17.40 9.85
N GLY A 58 -1.28 16.44 10.71
CA GLY A 58 -0.48 15.28 10.35
C GLY A 58 0.92 15.67 9.90
N ARG A 59 1.65 14.68 9.40
CA ARG A 59 2.98 14.82 8.85
C ARG A 59 3.10 14.01 7.57
N ALA A 60 3.47 14.67 6.49
CA ALA A 60 3.82 14.00 5.24
C ALA A 60 5.13 13.21 5.43
N VAL A 61 5.09 11.92 5.13
CA VAL A 61 6.23 11.02 5.23
C VAL A 61 6.45 10.37 3.87
N ASP A 62 7.63 10.55 3.30
CA ASP A 62 8.07 9.77 2.15
C ASP A 62 8.54 8.39 2.63
N MET A 63 7.75 7.37 2.32
CA MET A 63 7.97 6.03 2.80
C MET A 63 9.06 5.28 2.02
N VAL A 64 9.40 5.72 0.79
CA VAL A 64 10.47 5.12 -0.02
C VAL A 64 11.84 5.55 0.50
N ALA A 65 11.96 6.80 0.93
CA ALA A 65 13.18 7.35 1.53
C ALA A 65 13.50 6.79 2.93
N GLY A 66 12.83 5.71 3.36
CA GLY A 66 12.95 5.15 4.70
C GLY A 66 12.24 6.00 5.75
N GLY A 67 11.08 6.56 5.38
CA GLY A 67 10.27 7.43 6.20
C GLY A 67 10.09 6.93 7.63
N SER A 68 10.81 7.55 8.57
CA SER A 68 10.60 7.29 9.99
C SER A 68 9.33 8.00 10.46
N PHE A 69 8.56 7.35 11.33
CA PHE A 69 7.51 8.02 12.11
C PHE A 69 8.08 9.04 13.14
N GLY A 70 9.35 9.45 13.01
CA GLY A 70 9.98 10.40 13.90
C GLY A 70 10.17 9.81 15.29
N SER A 71 10.51 10.69 16.24
CA SER A 71 10.67 10.35 17.64
C SER A 71 9.36 9.82 18.22
N VAL A 72 9.14 8.52 18.06
CA VAL A 72 8.19 7.73 18.81
C VAL A 72 8.33 8.08 20.29
N THR A 73 7.21 8.16 21.01
CA THR A 73 7.27 7.97 22.45
C THR A 73 8.03 6.68 22.73
N THR A 74 8.86 6.65 23.77
CA THR A 74 9.64 5.47 24.13
C THR A 74 8.76 4.22 24.15
N VAL A 75 8.92 3.35 23.15
CA VAL A 75 8.20 2.08 23.05
C VAL A 75 8.89 1.11 24.00
N ALA A 76 8.13 0.46 24.87
CA ALA A 76 8.67 -0.54 25.77
C ALA A 76 9.26 -1.71 24.98
N ALA A 77 10.22 -2.40 25.59
CA ALA A 77 10.68 -3.67 25.03
C ALA A 77 9.51 -4.66 24.97
N GLY A 78 9.41 -5.40 23.87
CA GLY A 78 8.29 -6.32 23.64
C GLY A 78 8.14 -6.72 22.18
N THR A 79 7.18 -7.61 21.94
CA THR A 79 6.77 -8.05 20.61
C THR A 79 5.39 -7.48 20.31
N TYR A 80 5.26 -6.79 19.18
CA TYR A 80 4.03 -6.18 18.70
C TYR A 80 3.60 -6.84 17.40
N GLU A 81 2.40 -7.40 17.42
CA GLU A 81 1.84 -8.21 16.34
C GLU A 81 0.89 -7.42 15.45
N CYS A 82 0.58 -6.18 15.85
CA CYS A 82 -0.22 -5.26 15.07
C CYS A 82 0.32 -3.83 15.12
N VAL A 83 0.25 -3.15 13.97
CA VAL A 83 0.52 -1.72 13.78
C VAL A 83 -0.73 -1.07 13.20
N ILE A 84 -1.11 0.09 13.73
CA ILE A 84 -2.25 0.86 13.25
C ILE A 84 -1.76 2.26 12.90
N MET A 85 -2.12 2.75 11.72
CA MET A 85 -1.76 4.10 11.27
C MET A 85 -3.02 4.90 10.97
N LYS A 86 -3.22 5.99 11.70
CA LYS A 86 -4.18 7.02 11.33
C LYS A 86 -3.54 7.90 10.27
N MET A 87 -4.05 7.87 9.05
CA MET A 87 -3.46 8.54 7.88
C MET A 87 -4.52 9.17 6.98
N SER A 88 -4.09 10.04 6.08
CA SER A 88 -4.92 10.42 4.94
C SER A 88 -4.98 9.24 3.97
N ASP A 89 -6.15 9.01 3.38
CA ASP A 89 -6.33 8.07 2.28
C ASP A 89 -5.73 8.54 0.95
N GLN A 90 -5.24 9.77 0.88
CA GLN A 90 -4.50 10.25 -0.29
C GLN A 90 -3.04 9.83 -0.22
N VAL A 91 -2.64 9.00 -1.17
CA VAL A 91 -1.26 8.53 -1.33
C VAL A 91 -0.70 9.14 -2.60
N THR A 92 0.38 9.90 -2.48
CA THR A 92 1.05 10.52 -3.62
C THR A 92 2.36 9.81 -3.92
N PHE A 93 2.54 9.29 -5.12
CA PHE A 93 3.76 8.61 -5.52
C PHE A 93 4.34 9.17 -6.83
N VAL A 94 5.62 8.92 -7.05
CA VAL A 94 6.33 9.30 -8.28
C VAL A 94 6.92 8.04 -8.93
N PRO A 95 6.47 7.64 -10.14
CA PRO A 95 7.02 6.47 -10.81
C PRO A 95 8.50 6.64 -11.19
N GLU A 96 9.29 5.58 -11.01
CA GLU A 96 10.68 5.51 -11.48
C GLU A 96 10.77 5.37 -13.01
N ALA A 97 9.85 4.62 -13.60
CA ALA A 97 9.78 4.41 -15.04
C ALA A 97 8.37 4.68 -15.59
N THR A 98 8.30 4.97 -16.89
CA THR A 98 7.03 5.05 -17.61
C THR A 98 6.52 3.64 -17.85
N ASP A 99 5.30 3.39 -17.44
CA ASP A 99 4.62 2.10 -17.57
C ASP A 99 3.12 2.35 -17.78
N GLY A 100 2.57 1.95 -18.93
CA GLY A 100 1.18 2.24 -19.30
C GLY A 100 0.78 3.71 -19.10
N ALA A 101 -0.22 3.95 -18.24
CA ALA A 101 -0.73 5.26 -17.87
C ALA A 101 0.18 6.03 -16.88
N CYS A 102 1.19 5.39 -16.29
CA CYS A 102 2.16 6.02 -15.42
C CYS A 102 3.29 6.67 -16.23
N THR A 103 3.62 7.92 -15.89
CA THR A 103 4.74 8.66 -16.49
C THR A 103 5.87 8.81 -15.49
N ALA A 104 7.10 8.42 -15.87
CA ALA A 104 8.28 8.58 -15.02
C ALA A 104 8.44 10.02 -14.50
N GLY A 105 8.77 10.16 -13.21
CA GLY A 105 9.02 11.46 -12.59
C GLY A 105 7.79 12.35 -12.38
N SER A 106 6.59 11.90 -12.78
CA SER A 106 5.35 12.65 -12.62
C SER A 106 4.60 12.21 -11.37
N SER A 107 4.24 13.14 -10.49
CA SER A 107 3.48 12.82 -9.28
C SER A 107 2.05 12.39 -9.61
N THR A 108 1.62 11.28 -9.02
CA THR A 108 0.24 10.79 -9.10
C THR A 108 -0.30 10.65 -7.69
N THR A 109 -1.52 11.15 -7.44
CA THR A 109 -2.23 10.99 -6.16
C THR A 109 -3.41 10.07 -6.37
N ILE A 110 -3.41 8.97 -5.61
CA ILE A 110 -4.53 8.03 -5.54
C ILE A 110 -5.27 8.21 -4.22
N ASP A 111 -6.55 7.85 -4.26
CA ASP A 111 -7.41 7.76 -3.09
C ASP A 111 -7.63 6.27 -2.81
N VAL A 112 -7.08 5.80 -1.69
CA VAL A 112 -7.06 4.38 -1.35
C VAL A 112 -8.32 3.91 -0.62
N CYS A 113 -9.26 4.80 -0.32
CA CYS A 113 -10.48 4.47 0.42
C CYS A 113 -11.79 4.80 -0.30
N LYS A 114 -11.75 5.35 -1.52
CA LYS A 114 -12.97 5.64 -2.31
C LYS A 114 -13.78 4.42 -2.73
N ASP A 115 -15.02 4.69 -3.16
CA ASP A 115 -15.89 3.71 -3.81
C ASP A 115 -15.49 3.45 -5.27
N TYR A 116 -15.10 2.21 -5.56
CA TYR A 116 -14.78 1.72 -6.91
C TYR A 116 -15.98 1.10 -7.65
N GLY A 117 -17.22 1.39 -7.20
CA GLY A 117 -18.47 0.92 -7.79
C GLY A 117 -19.13 -0.26 -7.06
N SER A 118 -18.59 -0.67 -5.91
CA SER A 118 -19.10 -1.74 -5.07
C SER A 118 -19.56 -1.27 -3.68
N GLY A 119 -19.62 0.03 -3.46
CA GLY A 119 -19.84 0.67 -2.17
C GLY A 119 -18.55 1.11 -1.52
N ALA A 120 -18.57 2.29 -0.90
CA ALA A 120 -17.44 2.86 -0.20
C ALA A 120 -17.01 1.98 1.00
N PRO A 121 -15.70 1.67 1.13
CA PRO A 121 -15.13 1.08 2.33
C PRO A 121 -15.46 1.88 3.60
N THR A 122 -15.40 1.19 4.74
CA THR A 122 -15.49 1.81 6.06
C THR A 122 -14.16 1.75 6.78
N THR A 123 -13.90 2.71 7.66
CA THR A 123 -12.74 2.71 8.56
C THR A 123 -13.21 2.73 10.00
N GLN A 124 -12.50 2.02 10.89
CA GLN A 124 -12.79 2.01 12.32
C GLN A 124 -11.68 2.68 13.12
N ASP A 125 -12.06 3.53 14.07
CA ASP A 125 -11.15 4.13 15.04
C ASP A 125 -10.84 3.11 16.16
N PRO A 126 -9.55 2.76 16.40
CA PRO A 126 -9.19 1.81 17.44
C PRO A 126 -9.39 2.33 18.87
N GLU A 127 -9.44 3.65 19.08
CA GLU A 127 -9.60 4.24 20.41
C GLU A 127 -11.06 4.27 20.83
N THR A 128 -11.96 4.57 19.88
CA THR A 128 -13.39 4.77 20.16
C THR A 128 -14.29 3.62 19.69
N GLY A 129 -13.79 2.76 18.79
CA GLY A 129 -14.58 1.74 18.09
C GLY A 129 -15.52 2.31 17.03
N THR A 130 -15.54 3.64 16.84
CA THR A 130 -16.42 4.32 15.88
C THR A 130 -16.06 3.90 14.46
N THR A 131 -17.06 3.60 13.64
CA THR A 131 -16.88 3.32 12.22
C THR A 131 -17.42 4.47 11.39
N SER A 132 -16.68 4.89 10.36
CA SER A 132 -17.11 5.87 9.37
C SER A 132 -16.93 5.31 7.96
N THR A 133 -17.76 5.77 7.04
CA THR A 133 -17.65 5.42 5.61
C THR A 133 -16.73 6.42 4.93
N CYS A 134 -15.80 5.93 4.11
CA CYS A 134 -14.97 6.78 3.28
C CYS A 134 -15.82 7.50 2.22
N THR A 135 -15.32 8.63 1.77
CA THR A 135 -15.94 9.47 0.75
C THR A 135 -15.18 9.32 -0.57
N GLY A 136 -15.61 10.01 -1.61
CA GLY A 136 -15.08 9.82 -2.96
C GLY A 136 -15.80 8.72 -3.75
N SER A 137 -15.53 8.70 -5.05
CA SER A 137 -16.15 7.79 -6.01
C SER A 137 -15.17 7.43 -7.11
N ILE A 138 -15.53 6.47 -7.96
CA ILE A 138 -14.72 6.04 -9.09
C ILE A 138 -14.19 7.21 -9.95
N SER A 139 -14.94 8.31 -10.06
CA SER A 139 -14.58 9.49 -10.84
C SER A 139 -13.95 10.63 -10.03
N THR A 140 -14.03 10.60 -8.70
CA THR A 140 -13.72 11.75 -7.85
C THR A 140 -13.01 11.30 -6.59
N ASN A 141 -11.74 11.68 -6.44
CA ASN A 141 -11.04 11.50 -5.18
C ASN A 141 -11.59 12.45 -4.11
N SER A 142 -11.60 11.99 -2.87
CA SER A 142 -11.87 12.80 -1.70
C SER A 142 -10.67 12.72 -0.75
N THR A 143 -10.72 13.45 0.37
CA THR A 143 -9.75 13.30 1.45
C THR A 143 -10.48 12.82 2.68
N ASP A 144 -10.19 11.60 3.09
CA ASP A 144 -10.64 11.04 4.36
C ASP A 144 -9.47 10.77 5.30
N THR A 145 -9.80 10.74 6.59
CA THR A 145 -8.89 10.19 7.60
C THR A 145 -9.27 8.75 7.85
N VAL A 146 -8.33 7.84 7.58
CA VAL A 146 -8.53 6.40 7.72
C VAL A 146 -7.55 5.81 8.72
N PHE A 147 -7.92 4.66 9.27
CA PHE A 147 -7.07 3.86 10.14
C PHE A 147 -6.64 2.60 9.38
N LEU A 148 -5.39 2.57 8.92
CA LEU A 148 -4.81 1.40 8.28
C LEU A 148 -4.36 0.41 9.34
N TYR A 149 -4.94 -0.79 9.34
CA TYR A 149 -4.56 -1.89 10.23
C TYR A 149 -3.59 -2.83 9.55
N LEU A 150 -2.51 -3.16 10.23
CA LEU A 150 -1.51 -4.12 9.81
C LEU A 150 -1.35 -5.17 10.90
N SER A 151 -1.41 -6.45 10.53
CA SER A 151 -1.35 -7.53 11.50
C SER A 151 -0.61 -8.75 10.97
N THR A 152 0.01 -9.49 11.88
CA THR A 152 0.56 -10.82 11.63
C THR A 152 -0.49 -11.92 11.43
N SER A 153 -1.73 -11.72 11.90
CA SER A 153 -2.86 -12.64 11.65
C SER A 153 -3.59 -12.39 10.33
N ALA A 154 -3.35 -11.24 9.70
CA ALA A 154 -3.91 -10.95 8.40
C ALA A 154 -3.20 -11.80 7.34
N THR A 155 -3.97 -12.32 6.38
CA THR A 155 -3.43 -13.14 5.28
C THR A 155 -3.39 -12.39 3.95
N THR A 156 -4.11 -11.26 3.84
CA THR A 156 -4.17 -10.46 2.62
C THR A 156 -2.98 -9.51 2.48
N THR A 157 -2.49 -9.39 1.25
CA THR A 157 -1.47 -8.41 0.84
C THR A 157 -2.01 -7.45 -0.23
N SER A 158 -3.31 -7.56 -0.57
CA SER A 158 -3.97 -6.78 -1.62
C SER A 158 -5.28 -6.17 -1.14
N GLY A 159 -5.58 -4.95 -1.56
CA GLY A 159 -6.89 -4.33 -1.36
C GLY A 159 -7.88 -4.90 -2.36
N ALA A 160 -9.09 -5.24 -1.91
CA ALA A 160 -10.17 -5.72 -2.75
C ALA A 160 -11.52 -5.38 -2.11
N SER A 161 -12.62 -5.47 -2.87
CA SER A 161 -13.96 -5.28 -2.31
C SER A 161 -14.29 -6.26 -1.17
N THR A 162 -13.61 -7.40 -1.12
CA THR A 162 -13.73 -8.38 -0.03
C THR A 162 -12.74 -8.16 1.12
N ASN A 163 -11.74 -7.27 0.94
CA ASN A 163 -10.62 -7.08 1.86
C ASN A 163 -10.48 -5.60 2.20
N ASN A 164 -10.99 -5.21 3.38
CA ASN A 164 -10.96 -3.85 3.86
C ASN A 164 -9.86 -3.69 4.94
N PRO A 165 -8.67 -3.18 4.58
CA PRO A 165 -7.57 -3.01 5.53
C PRO A 165 -7.81 -1.89 6.54
N PHE A 166 -8.91 -1.14 6.41
CA PHE A 166 -9.27 -0.05 7.31
C PHE A 166 -10.10 -0.48 8.52
N LEU A 167 -10.29 -1.79 8.69
CA LEU A 167 -10.93 -2.43 9.82
C LEU A 167 -9.95 -3.37 10.55
N PRO A 168 -10.10 -3.56 11.87
CA PRO A 168 -9.24 -4.48 12.61
C PRO A 168 -9.51 -5.95 12.24
N PRO A 169 -8.54 -6.85 12.44
CA PRO A 169 -8.76 -8.29 12.38
C PRO A 169 -9.77 -8.73 13.43
N THR A 170 -10.72 -9.58 13.03
CA THR A 170 -11.72 -10.16 13.95
C THR A 170 -11.36 -11.59 14.37
N SER A 171 -10.41 -12.23 13.68
CA SER A 171 -9.89 -13.56 13.99
C SER A 171 -8.45 -13.75 13.50
N SER A 172 -7.81 -14.84 13.94
CA SER A 172 -6.38 -15.10 13.75
C SER A 172 -5.97 -15.54 12.33
N ASP A 173 -6.92 -15.69 11.39
CA ASP A 173 -6.68 -16.11 10.00
C ASP A 173 -7.61 -15.37 9.03
N PHE A 174 -7.83 -14.08 9.26
CA PHE A 174 -8.85 -13.33 8.53
C PHE A 174 -8.27 -12.60 7.31
N ALA A 175 -8.69 -13.00 6.11
CA ALA A 175 -8.26 -12.37 4.86
C ALA A 175 -8.98 -11.05 4.55
N ALA A 176 -10.12 -10.79 5.21
CA ALA A 176 -11.02 -9.71 4.82
C ALA A 176 -10.76 -8.38 5.53
N THR A 177 -9.89 -8.32 6.55
CA THR A 177 -9.52 -7.08 7.24
C THR A 177 -8.03 -7.04 7.59
N ALA A 178 -7.49 -5.82 7.75
CA ALA A 178 -6.05 -5.50 7.87
C ALA A 178 -5.17 -5.99 6.70
N PHE A 179 -3.96 -5.45 6.57
CA PHE A 179 -2.91 -6.05 5.72
C PHE A 179 -1.94 -6.90 6.52
N LYS A 180 -1.41 -7.94 5.86
CA LYS A 180 -0.40 -8.81 6.41
C LYS A 180 0.92 -8.06 6.66
N MET A 181 1.46 -8.24 7.86
CA MET A 181 2.83 -7.88 8.19
C MET A 181 3.77 -9.04 7.87
N ASN A 182 4.98 -8.73 7.38
CA ASN A 182 6.00 -9.75 7.11
C ASN A 182 6.57 -10.40 8.38
N GLY A 183 6.31 -9.81 9.55
CA GLY A 183 6.67 -10.33 10.86
C GLY A 183 6.30 -9.36 11.96
N SER A 184 6.34 -9.80 13.21
CA SER A 184 6.10 -8.95 14.38
C SER A 184 7.19 -7.89 14.54
N VAL A 185 6.84 -6.75 15.11
CA VAL A 185 7.81 -5.73 15.51
C VAL A 185 8.38 -6.10 16.88
N VAL A 186 9.69 -6.30 16.98
CA VAL A 186 10.34 -6.68 18.24
C VAL A 186 11.25 -5.55 18.71
N PHE A 187 11.01 -5.00 19.89
CA PHE A 187 11.92 -4.05 20.54
C PHE A 187 12.68 -4.77 21.64
N SER A 188 14.01 -4.88 21.50
CA SER A 188 14.89 -5.50 22.52
C SER A 188 15.23 -4.56 23.68
N SER A 189 15.09 -3.26 23.45
CA SER A 189 15.21 -2.18 24.42
C SER A 189 14.33 -1.03 23.97
N THR A 190 14.19 -0.02 24.83
CA THR A 190 13.59 1.24 24.45
C THR A 190 14.39 1.90 23.33
N THR A 191 13.85 1.90 22.11
CA THR A 191 14.54 2.32 20.88
C THR A 191 13.55 3.02 19.94
N THR A 192 14.07 3.88 19.05
CA THR A 192 13.34 4.43 17.91
C THR A 192 13.49 3.49 16.71
N GLY A 193 12.39 3.14 16.05
CA GLY A 193 12.43 2.34 14.82
C GLY A 193 11.87 3.09 13.61
N THR A 194 12.11 2.54 12.43
CA THR A 194 11.59 3.01 11.14
C THR A 194 10.60 2.01 10.60
N PHE A 195 9.40 2.49 10.31
CA PHE A 195 8.41 1.71 9.61
C PHE A 195 8.69 1.75 8.11
N VAL A 196 8.55 0.61 7.42
CA VAL A 196 8.93 0.47 6.02
C VAL A 196 7.70 0.19 5.18
N PHE A 197 7.44 1.05 4.18
CA PHE A 197 6.54 0.72 3.07
C PHE A 197 7.41 0.37 1.88
N ASN A 198 7.44 -0.91 1.50
CA ASN A 198 8.16 -1.34 0.32
C ASN A 198 7.24 -1.26 -0.91
N THR A 199 7.48 -0.27 -1.77
CA THR A 199 6.75 -0.06 -3.02
C THR A 199 7.43 -0.68 -4.24
N THR A 200 8.45 -1.51 -4.03
CA THR A 200 9.16 -2.21 -5.11
C THR A 200 8.16 -3.02 -5.94
N GLY A 201 8.09 -2.74 -7.24
CA GLY A 201 7.18 -3.41 -8.18
C GLY A 201 5.70 -3.24 -7.83
N LYS A 202 5.30 -2.15 -7.17
CA LYS A 202 3.89 -1.90 -6.80
C LYS A 202 3.16 -0.93 -7.72
N ILE A 203 3.87 -0.10 -8.48
CA ILE A 203 3.22 0.81 -9.44
C ILE A 203 2.74 0.01 -10.64
N ASP A 204 1.49 0.24 -11.02
CA ASP A 204 0.82 -0.40 -12.14
C ASP A 204 0.09 0.65 -12.98
N GLY A 205 0.58 0.89 -14.19
CA GLY A 205 -0.09 1.77 -15.15
C GLY A 205 -0.86 1.01 -16.25
N VAL A 206 -0.85 -0.31 -16.23
CA VAL A 206 -1.30 -1.15 -17.35
C VAL A 206 -2.60 -1.87 -17.02
N THR A 207 -2.64 -2.58 -15.89
CA THR A 207 -3.76 -3.49 -15.57
C THR A 207 -5.05 -2.73 -15.32
N THR A 208 -4.95 -1.56 -14.67
CA THR A 208 -6.10 -0.73 -14.30
C THR A 208 -6.50 0.25 -15.41
N GLY A 209 -5.64 0.46 -16.41
CA GLY A 209 -5.80 1.53 -17.41
C GLY A 209 -5.62 2.94 -16.85
N SER A 210 -5.19 3.06 -15.58
CA SER A 210 -4.85 4.30 -14.88
C SER A 210 -3.50 4.14 -14.18
N CYS A 211 -2.84 5.25 -13.84
CA CYS A 211 -1.64 5.14 -13.02
C CYS A 211 -2.03 4.88 -11.56
N ASP A 212 -1.77 3.66 -11.08
CA ASP A 212 -2.18 3.18 -9.76
C ASP A 212 -1.01 2.52 -9.02
N MET A 213 -1.23 2.18 -7.75
CA MET A 213 -0.26 1.51 -6.91
C MET A 213 -0.93 0.41 -6.06
N ASN A 214 -0.45 -0.82 -6.24
CA ASN A 214 -0.80 -1.94 -5.39
C ASN A 214 -0.34 -1.71 -3.94
N PRO A 215 -0.97 -2.35 -2.94
CA PRO A 215 -0.52 -2.20 -1.56
C PRO A 215 0.95 -2.56 -1.38
N PRO A 216 1.72 -1.73 -0.65
CA PRO A 216 3.13 -2.00 -0.40
C PRO A 216 3.30 -3.18 0.54
N ASP A 217 4.50 -3.75 0.56
CA ASP A 217 4.84 -4.69 1.62
C ASP A 217 5.20 -3.91 2.88
N PHE A 218 4.58 -4.28 3.99
CA PHE A 218 4.72 -3.59 5.26
C PHE A 218 5.76 -4.28 6.16
N GLY A 219 6.68 -3.51 6.72
CA GLY A 219 7.72 -4.01 7.60
C GLY A 219 8.23 -2.99 8.60
N PHE A 220 9.17 -3.43 9.43
CA PHE A 220 9.79 -2.59 10.46
C PHE A 220 11.31 -2.82 10.51
N ARG A 221 12.07 -1.75 10.73
CA ARG A 221 13.52 -1.77 10.93
C ARG A 221 13.84 -1.01 12.22
N LEU A 222 14.75 -1.53 13.02
CA LEU A 222 15.27 -0.86 14.22
C LEU A 222 16.56 -0.12 13.89
#